data_AF-A0A418GM45-F1
#
_entry.id   AF-A0A418GM45-F1
#
_cell.length_a   1.000
_cell.length_b   1.000
_cell.length_c   1.000
_cell.angle_alpha   90.00
_cell.angle_beta   90.00
_cell.angle_gamma   90.00
#
_symmetry.space_group_name_H-M   'P 1'
#
loop_
_entity.id
_entity.type
_entity.pdbx_description
1 polymer ?
#
loop_
_entity_poly.entity_id
_entity_poly.type
_entity_poly.pdbx_seq_one_letter_code
_entity_poly.pdbx_strand_id
1 'polypeptide(L)'
;NADNNDWLNWQSVIGSRKVWRFSPNAANSDFTATNIHVTSHGTEFTLQTPTGSVDVLLPLPGRHNIANALAAAALSMSVGATLDAIKAGLANLKAVPGRLFPIKLAENQLLLDDSYNANVGSMTAAVQVLAEMPGYRVLVVGDMAELGAESEACHVQVGEAAKAAGIDCVLSVGKQSHAISTASGVGEHFSDKTALIARLKSLIAEQQVITILVKGSRSAAMEEVVRALQENGTC
;
A
#
# COMPACT_ATOMS: atom_id res chain seq x y z
N ASN A 1 -6.39 15.84 1.24
CA ASN A 1 -7.06 14.65 0.69
C ASN A 1 -8.55 14.83 0.90
N ALA A 2 -9.37 14.81 -0.17
CA ALA A 2 -10.80 15.02 -0.07
C ALA A 2 -11.53 13.85 0.61
N ASP A 3 -11.00 12.64 0.49
CA ASP A 3 -11.59 11.41 1.04
C ASP A 3 -11.30 11.22 2.53
N ASN A 4 -10.22 11.84 3.02
CA ASN A 4 -9.80 11.74 4.42
C ASN A 4 -9.12 13.04 4.87
N ASN A 5 -9.83 13.84 5.64
CA ASN A 5 -9.35 15.10 6.21
C ASN A 5 -10.19 15.49 7.44
N ASP A 6 -9.68 16.42 8.21
CA ASP A 6 -10.38 17.03 9.34
C ASP A 6 -10.68 18.52 9.05
N TRP A 7 -11.34 18.78 7.92
CA TRP A 7 -11.64 20.13 7.46
C TRP A 7 -12.38 20.98 8.50
N LEU A 8 -13.27 20.37 9.28
CA LEU A 8 -14.04 21.06 10.33
C LEU A 8 -13.13 21.79 11.32
N ASN A 9 -12.01 21.17 11.69
CA ASN A 9 -11.04 21.78 12.59
C ASN A 9 -9.99 22.61 11.81
N TRP A 10 -9.52 22.13 10.67
CA TRP A 10 -8.44 22.77 9.90
C TRP A 10 -8.83 24.11 9.29
N GLN A 11 -10.10 24.31 8.93
CA GLN A 11 -10.56 25.55 8.30
C GLN A 11 -10.29 26.80 9.16
N SER A 12 -10.29 26.65 10.49
CA SER A 12 -9.97 27.73 11.43
C SER A 12 -8.51 28.20 11.33
N VAL A 13 -7.59 27.27 11.08
CA VAL A 13 -6.14 27.54 10.96
C VAL A 13 -5.76 27.96 9.55
N ILE A 14 -6.38 27.34 8.54
CA ILE A 14 -6.14 27.66 7.13
C ILE A 14 -6.67 29.07 6.78
N GLY A 15 -7.81 29.46 7.37
CA GLY A 15 -8.42 30.77 7.18
C GLY A 15 -8.83 31.01 5.72
N SER A 16 -8.49 32.17 5.18
CA SER A 16 -8.84 32.60 3.82
C SER A 16 -7.83 32.22 2.73
N ARG A 17 -6.83 31.39 3.06
CA ARG A 17 -5.84 30.93 2.08
C ARG A 17 -6.53 30.09 0.99
N LYS A 18 -5.95 30.08 -0.20
CA LYS A 18 -6.38 29.16 -1.27
C LYS A 18 -6.22 27.72 -0.78
N VAL A 19 -7.24 26.90 -1.03
CA VAL A 19 -7.28 25.49 -0.66
C VAL A 19 -7.43 24.68 -1.93
N TRP A 20 -6.63 23.62 -2.03
CA TRP A 20 -6.83 22.57 -3.01
C TRP A 20 -7.11 21.24 -2.32
N ARG A 21 -7.95 20.44 -2.97
CA ARG A 21 -8.31 19.09 -2.58
C ARG A 21 -7.93 18.14 -3.71
N PHE A 22 -7.51 16.94 -3.31
CA PHE A 22 -7.20 15.87 -4.24
C PHE A 22 -7.91 14.60 -3.79
N SER A 23 -8.43 13.86 -4.76
CA SER A 23 -9.11 12.57 -4.63
C SER A 23 -9.42 12.10 -6.05
N PRO A 24 -9.31 10.80 -6.37
CA PRO A 24 -9.63 10.29 -7.69
C PRO A 24 -11.02 10.70 -8.19
N ASN A 25 -12.02 10.71 -7.31
CA ASN A 25 -13.43 10.84 -7.70
C ASN A 25 -14.32 11.64 -6.74
N ALA A 26 -13.80 12.25 -5.68
CA ALA A 26 -14.63 13.08 -4.80
C ALA A 26 -15.16 14.32 -5.54
N ALA A 27 -16.44 14.63 -5.31
CA ALA A 27 -17.13 15.74 -5.98
C ALA A 27 -16.52 17.12 -5.72
N ASN A 28 -15.80 17.27 -4.60
CA ASN A 28 -15.15 18.51 -4.18
C ASN A 28 -13.62 18.47 -4.40
N SER A 29 -13.13 17.61 -5.29
CA SER A 29 -11.72 17.50 -5.61
C SER A 29 -11.31 18.45 -6.73
N ASP A 30 -10.21 19.16 -6.55
CA ASP A 30 -9.57 19.99 -7.57
C ASP A 30 -8.64 19.17 -8.48
N PHE A 31 -8.16 18.03 -7.97
CA PHE A 31 -7.27 17.09 -8.66
C PHE A 31 -7.91 15.71 -8.68
N THR A 32 -8.33 15.25 -9.86
CA THR A 32 -9.06 13.99 -10.05
C THR A 32 -8.37 13.06 -11.04
N ALA A 33 -8.81 11.80 -11.04
CA ALA A 33 -8.34 10.78 -11.97
C ALA A 33 -9.53 10.09 -12.65
N THR A 34 -9.55 10.09 -13.98
CA THR A 34 -10.58 9.43 -14.79
C THR A 34 -9.93 8.49 -15.79
N ASN A 35 -10.72 7.66 -16.48
CA ASN A 35 -10.22 6.70 -17.47
C ASN A 35 -9.11 5.77 -16.91
N ILE A 36 -9.27 5.34 -15.66
CA ILE A 36 -8.28 4.54 -14.95
C ILE A 36 -8.21 3.15 -15.58
N HIS A 37 -7.06 2.83 -16.14
CA HIS A 37 -6.76 1.55 -16.77
C HIS A 37 -5.48 0.97 -16.19
N VAL A 38 -5.59 -0.19 -15.53
CA VAL A 38 -4.43 -0.89 -14.98
C VAL A 38 -3.81 -1.75 -16.07
N THR A 39 -2.52 -1.56 -16.31
CA THR A 39 -1.73 -2.27 -17.32
C THR A 39 -0.58 -3.05 -16.67
N SER A 40 0.10 -3.88 -17.45
CA SER A 40 1.35 -4.54 -17.04
C SER A 40 2.50 -3.55 -16.75
N HIS A 41 2.40 -2.31 -17.24
CA HIS A 41 3.45 -1.29 -17.09
C HIS A 41 3.16 -0.28 -15.96
N GLY A 42 2.00 -0.40 -15.30
CA GLY A 42 1.52 0.54 -14.30
C GLY A 42 0.07 0.94 -14.54
N THR A 43 -0.35 2.06 -13.96
CA THR A 43 -1.71 2.56 -14.10
C THR A 43 -1.74 3.77 -15.03
N GLU A 44 -2.51 3.67 -16.11
CA GLU A 44 -2.81 4.77 -17.02
C GLU A 44 -4.09 5.47 -16.56
N PHE A 45 -4.11 6.80 -16.57
CA PHE A 45 -5.30 7.59 -16.28
C PHE A 45 -5.19 9.01 -16.81
N THR A 46 -6.34 9.67 -16.98
CA THR A 46 -6.43 11.11 -17.24
C THR A 46 -6.38 11.86 -15.92
N LEU A 47 -5.28 12.58 -15.67
CA LEU A 47 -5.13 13.51 -14.55
C LEU A 47 -5.83 14.82 -14.88
N GLN A 48 -6.85 15.19 -14.12
CA GLN A 48 -7.52 16.49 -14.27
C GLN A 48 -7.09 17.42 -13.13
N THR A 49 -6.78 18.67 -13.48
CA THR A 49 -6.26 19.69 -12.57
C THR A 49 -6.99 21.02 -12.80
N PRO A 50 -6.81 22.04 -11.93
CA PRO A 50 -7.41 23.36 -12.12
C PRO A 50 -6.97 24.07 -13.42
N THR A 51 -5.88 23.65 -14.06
CA THR A 51 -5.33 24.29 -15.26
C THR A 51 -5.54 23.49 -16.55
N GLY A 52 -6.15 22.31 -16.46
CA GLY A 52 -6.34 21.41 -17.59
C GLY A 52 -6.17 19.94 -17.23
N SER A 53 -6.22 19.08 -18.25
CA SER A 53 -6.08 17.63 -18.09
C SER A 53 -4.92 17.08 -18.92
N VAL A 54 -4.32 15.99 -18.46
CA VAL A 54 -3.24 15.30 -19.16
C VAL A 54 -3.30 13.79 -18.91
N ASP A 55 -3.10 12.98 -19.95
CA ASP A 55 -2.97 11.54 -19.79
C ASP A 55 -1.57 11.17 -19.29
N VAL A 56 -1.54 10.40 -18.21
CA VAL A 56 -0.32 10.00 -17.51
C VAL A 56 -0.25 8.48 -17.36
N LEU A 57 0.99 7.97 -17.33
CA LEU A 57 1.32 6.62 -16.91
C LEU A 57 2.01 6.70 -15.56
N LEU A 58 1.47 6.00 -14.57
CA LEU A 58 2.07 5.84 -13.25
C LEU A 58 2.67 4.43 -13.14
N PRO A 59 3.99 4.27 -13.24
CA PRO A 59 4.67 2.97 -13.27
C PRO A 59 4.80 2.34 -11.87
N LEU A 60 3.74 2.42 -11.06
CA LEU A 60 3.66 1.85 -9.72
C LEU A 60 2.40 0.97 -9.59
N PRO A 61 2.49 -0.17 -8.89
CA PRO A 61 1.33 -1.01 -8.63
C PRO A 61 0.36 -0.36 -7.63
N GLY A 62 -0.91 -0.71 -7.75
CA GLY A 62 -1.95 -0.36 -6.79
C GLY A 62 -2.61 1.00 -7.00
N ARG A 63 -3.95 1.00 -6.99
CA ARG A 63 -4.80 2.19 -7.23
C ARG A 63 -4.58 3.34 -6.23
N HIS A 64 -4.15 3.03 -5.00
CA HIS A 64 -3.86 4.05 -3.98
C HIS A 64 -2.70 4.99 -4.39
N ASN A 65 -1.79 4.54 -5.26
CA ASN A 65 -0.73 5.39 -5.77
C ASN A 65 -1.26 6.49 -6.71
N ILE A 66 -2.46 6.35 -7.27
CA ILE A 66 -3.14 7.43 -7.99
C ILE A 66 -3.35 8.61 -7.04
N ALA A 67 -3.92 8.40 -5.85
CA ALA A 67 -4.13 9.47 -4.88
C ALA A 67 -2.82 10.17 -4.47
N ASN A 68 -1.73 9.41 -4.34
CA ASN A 68 -0.39 9.97 -4.11
C ASN A 68 0.10 10.82 -5.30
N ALA A 69 -0.13 10.37 -6.53
CA ALA A 69 0.19 11.13 -7.73
C ALA A 69 -0.63 12.42 -7.82
N LEU A 70 -1.92 12.40 -7.44
CA LEU A 70 -2.77 13.61 -7.36
C LEU A 70 -2.25 14.59 -6.32
N ALA A 71 -1.83 14.11 -5.15
CA ALA A 71 -1.23 14.93 -4.11
C ALA A 71 0.09 15.58 -4.58
N ALA A 72 0.96 14.80 -5.23
CA ALA A 72 2.21 15.28 -5.81
C ALA A 72 1.97 16.30 -6.93
N ALA A 73 0.96 16.10 -7.79
CA ALA A 73 0.56 17.05 -8.81
C ALA A 73 0.09 18.38 -8.17
N ALA A 74 -0.76 18.31 -7.13
CA ALA A 74 -1.24 19.48 -6.41
C ALA A 74 -0.09 20.29 -5.78
N LEU A 75 0.84 19.62 -5.10
CA LEU A 75 2.01 20.29 -4.52
C LEU A 75 2.92 20.88 -5.60
N SER A 76 3.20 20.14 -6.67
CA SER A 76 4.08 20.60 -7.76
C SER A 76 3.48 21.81 -8.49
N MET A 77 2.17 21.80 -8.77
CA MET A 77 1.50 22.93 -9.40
C MET A 77 1.42 24.15 -8.48
N SER A 78 1.35 23.95 -7.15
CA SER A 78 1.33 25.06 -6.19
C SER A 78 2.60 25.92 -6.27
N VAL A 79 3.69 25.37 -6.80
CA VAL A 79 4.98 26.04 -6.99
C VAL A 79 5.36 26.22 -8.48
N GLY A 80 4.40 26.06 -9.39
CA GLY A 80 4.54 26.45 -10.81
C GLY A 80 4.86 25.32 -11.80
N ALA A 81 4.76 24.05 -11.42
CA ALA A 81 4.92 22.96 -12.38
C ALA A 81 3.81 22.95 -13.45
N THR A 82 4.18 22.69 -14.70
CA THR A 82 3.23 22.52 -15.82
C THR A 82 2.68 21.10 -15.87
N LEU A 83 1.58 20.89 -16.59
CA LEU A 83 1.03 19.55 -16.84
C LEU A 83 2.05 18.62 -17.50
N ASP A 84 2.84 19.13 -18.46
CA ASP A 84 3.90 18.36 -19.11
C ASP A 84 5.00 17.93 -18.13
N ALA A 85 5.39 18.83 -17.21
CA ALA A 85 6.36 18.51 -16.17
C ALA A 85 5.83 17.43 -15.21
N ILE A 86 4.55 17.50 -14.84
CA ILE A 86 3.91 16.47 -14.00
C ILE A 86 3.88 15.12 -14.72
N LYS A 87 3.44 15.10 -15.99
CA LYS A 87 3.42 13.89 -16.81
C LYS A 87 4.81 13.25 -16.90
N ALA A 88 5.82 14.04 -17.25
CA ALA A 88 7.19 13.57 -17.38
C ALA A 88 7.78 13.11 -16.03
N GLY A 89 7.47 13.80 -14.93
CA GLY A 89 7.92 13.43 -13.60
C GLY A 89 7.31 12.11 -13.11
N LEU A 90 6.00 11.93 -13.28
CA LEU A 90 5.29 10.71 -12.88
C LEU A 90 5.73 9.50 -13.72
N ALA A 91 5.93 9.67 -15.03
CA ALA A 91 6.34 8.58 -15.92
C ALA A 91 7.74 8.01 -15.61
N ASN A 92 8.61 8.81 -14.96
CA ASN A 92 9.97 8.41 -14.60
C ASN A 92 10.09 7.84 -13.17
N LEU A 93 8.97 7.67 -12.46
CA LEU A 93 9.00 7.06 -11.14
C LEU A 93 9.52 5.63 -11.20
N LYS A 94 10.34 5.28 -10.22
CA LYS A 94 10.79 3.92 -9.99
C LYS A 94 10.20 3.42 -8.70
N ALA A 95 9.82 2.14 -8.68
CA ALA A 95 9.48 1.48 -7.43
C ALA A 95 10.65 1.61 -6.44
N VAL A 96 10.33 1.96 -5.21
CA VAL A 96 11.32 2.13 -4.14
C VAL A 96 11.30 0.85 -3.30
N PRO A 97 12.45 0.22 -3.01
CA PRO A 97 12.50 -0.91 -2.09
C PRO A 97 11.75 -0.61 -0.79
N GLY A 98 10.95 -1.55 -0.31
CA GLY A 98 10.05 -1.36 0.83
C GLY A 98 8.73 -0.64 0.55
N ARG A 99 8.41 -0.28 -0.71
CA ARG A 99 7.14 0.39 -1.10
C ARG A 99 6.46 -0.32 -2.27
N LEU A 100 5.71 -1.38 -1.97
CA LEU A 100 5.10 -2.30 -2.94
C LEU A 100 6.06 -2.71 -4.06
N PHE A 101 7.28 -3.03 -3.67
CA PHE A 101 8.35 -3.42 -4.58
C PHE A 101 8.18 -4.90 -4.98
N PRO A 102 7.94 -5.22 -6.26
CA PRO A 102 7.76 -6.60 -6.70
C PRO A 102 9.10 -7.33 -6.77
N ILE A 103 9.17 -8.49 -6.14
CA ILE A 103 10.32 -9.41 -6.11
C ILE A 103 9.81 -10.77 -6.61
N LYS A 104 10.30 -11.19 -7.77
CA LYS A 104 10.03 -12.54 -8.28
C LYS A 104 10.84 -13.55 -7.47
N LEU A 105 10.15 -14.51 -6.83
CA LEU A 105 10.80 -15.60 -6.09
C LEU A 105 11.05 -16.81 -7.00
N ALA A 106 10.04 -17.20 -7.79
CA ALA A 106 10.09 -18.27 -8.78
C ALA A 106 9.03 -18.05 -9.87
N GLU A 107 8.81 -19.03 -10.74
CA GLU A 107 7.67 -19.01 -11.66
C GLU A 107 6.35 -19.02 -10.86
N ASN A 108 5.45 -18.05 -11.12
CA ASN A 108 4.18 -17.88 -10.42
C ASN A 108 4.26 -17.62 -8.89
N GLN A 109 5.44 -17.28 -8.38
CA GLN A 109 5.65 -16.92 -6.98
C GLN A 109 6.17 -15.49 -6.86
N LEU A 110 5.36 -14.62 -6.27
CA LEU A 110 5.62 -13.19 -6.18
C LEU A 110 5.65 -12.72 -4.73
N LEU A 111 6.67 -11.95 -4.39
CA LEU A 111 6.77 -11.20 -3.15
C LEU A 111 6.59 -9.70 -3.43
N LEU A 112 5.67 -9.06 -2.72
CA LEU A 112 5.48 -7.62 -2.69
C LEU A 112 6.10 -7.09 -1.40
N ASP A 113 7.26 -6.45 -1.52
CA ASP A 113 7.94 -5.80 -0.40
C ASP A 113 7.34 -4.40 -0.16
N ASP A 114 6.54 -4.28 0.91
CA ASP A 114 5.99 -3.03 1.40
C ASP A 114 6.40 -2.78 2.86
N SER A 115 7.62 -3.21 3.22
CA SER A 115 8.10 -3.30 4.60
C SER A 115 8.57 -1.97 5.21
N TYR A 116 8.57 -0.86 4.45
CA TYR A 116 9.19 0.39 4.90
C TYR A 116 8.47 1.02 6.09
N ASN A 117 7.14 1.11 6.02
CA ASN A 117 6.30 1.66 7.09
C ASN A 117 4.86 1.17 7.00
N ALA A 118 4.11 1.28 8.09
CA ALA A 118 2.71 0.89 8.17
C ALA A 118 1.88 1.82 9.06
N ASN A 119 0.72 2.19 8.52
CA ASN A 119 -0.41 2.81 9.20
C ASN A 119 -1.71 2.22 8.65
N VAL A 120 -2.84 2.44 9.32
CA VAL A 120 -4.15 1.85 8.97
C VAL A 120 -4.51 2.04 7.49
N GLY A 121 -4.36 3.26 6.97
CA GLY A 121 -4.68 3.56 5.57
C GLY A 121 -3.80 2.77 4.60
N SER A 122 -2.49 2.77 4.82
CA SER A 122 -1.54 2.02 3.98
C SER A 122 -1.69 0.50 4.08
N MET A 123 -2.03 -0.02 5.27
CA MET A 123 -2.27 -1.45 5.49
C MET A 123 -3.54 -1.90 4.77
N THR A 124 -4.62 -1.11 4.87
CA THR A 124 -5.87 -1.38 4.16
C THR A 124 -5.66 -1.33 2.65
N ALA A 125 -4.87 -0.38 2.15
CA ALA A 125 -4.50 -0.32 0.74
C ALA A 125 -3.66 -1.53 0.29
N ALA A 126 -2.72 -1.99 1.13
CA ALA A 126 -1.92 -3.18 0.87
C ALA A 126 -2.79 -4.45 0.77
N VAL A 127 -3.79 -4.59 1.65
CA VAL A 127 -4.79 -5.67 1.58
C VAL A 127 -5.52 -5.65 0.23
N GLN A 128 -5.99 -4.48 -0.23
CA GLN A 128 -6.69 -4.37 -1.50
C GLN A 128 -5.80 -4.72 -2.70
N VAL A 129 -4.51 -4.31 -2.67
CA VAL A 129 -3.55 -4.72 -3.69
C VAL A 129 -3.41 -6.24 -3.70
N LEU A 130 -3.17 -6.86 -2.53
CA LEU A 130 -2.99 -8.30 -2.43
C LEU A 130 -4.24 -9.09 -2.87
N ALA A 131 -5.43 -8.56 -2.62
CA ALA A 131 -6.69 -9.20 -3.00
C ALA A 131 -6.88 -9.33 -4.53
N GLU A 132 -6.33 -8.39 -5.30
CA GLU A 132 -6.34 -8.40 -6.77
C GLU A 132 -5.26 -9.33 -7.38
N MET A 133 -4.39 -9.92 -6.57
CA MET A 133 -3.26 -10.74 -7.04
C MET A 133 -3.65 -12.21 -7.27
N PRO A 134 -2.97 -12.91 -8.20
CA PRO A 134 -3.25 -14.30 -8.49
C PRO A 134 -2.73 -15.26 -7.41
N GLY A 135 -3.35 -16.44 -7.35
CA GLY A 135 -2.91 -17.56 -6.53
C GLY A 135 -3.31 -17.46 -5.05
N TYR A 136 -2.60 -18.21 -4.22
CA TYR A 136 -2.74 -18.18 -2.77
C TYR A 136 -2.13 -16.89 -2.21
N ARG A 137 -2.92 -16.08 -1.52
CA ARG A 137 -2.54 -14.73 -1.08
C ARG A 137 -2.19 -14.74 0.40
N VAL A 138 -0.92 -14.46 0.70
CA VAL A 138 -0.40 -14.44 2.07
C VAL A 138 -0.04 -13.02 2.47
N LEU A 139 -0.74 -12.50 3.47
CA LEU A 139 -0.42 -11.21 4.08
C LEU A 139 0.50 -11.44 5.29
N VAL A 140 1.72 -10.91 5.23
CA VAL A 140 2.74 -11.05 6.28
C VAL A 140 2.95 -9.71 6.96
N VAL A 141 2.61 -9.62 8.24
CA VAL A 141 2.49 -8.32 8.92
C VAL A 141 3.25 -8.22 10.23
N GLY A 142 3.86 -7.05 10.43
CA GLY A 142 4.39 -6.60 11.71
C GLY A 142 3.49 -5.57 12.39
N ASP A 143 3.86 -5.13 13.59
CA ASP A 143 3.15 -4.08 14.32
C ASP A 143 3.12 -2.76 13.52
N MET A 144 1.98 -2.06 13.56
CA MET A 144 1.88 -0.65 13.20
C MET A 144 2.38 0.24 14.36
N ALA A 145 2.96 1.41 14.05
CA ALA A 145 3.53 2.32 15.04
C ALA A 145 2.64 3.53 15.31
N GLU A 146 2.87 4.20 16.45
CA GLU A 146 2.33 5.54 16.79
C GLU A 146 0.79 5.65 16.90
N LEU A 147 0.10 4.54 17.20
CA LEU A 147 -1.38 4.52 17.27
C LEU A 147 -1.98 4.85 18.64
N GLY A 148 -1.16 4.96 19.69
CA GLY A 148 -1.63 5.28 21.04
C GLY A 148 -2.69 4.31 21.57
N ALA A 149 -3.73 4.84 22.23
CA ALA A 149 -4.80 4.06 22.83
C ALA A 149 -5.69 3.31 21.81
N GLU A 150 -5.72 3.76 20.55
CA GLU A 150 -6.52 3.15 19.48
C GLU A 150 -5.78 2.02 18.77
N SER A 151 -4.55 1.70 19.20
CA SER A 151 -3.70 0.70 18.56
C SER A 151 -4.43 -0.60 18.28
N GLU A 152 -5.12 -1.18 19.25
CA GLU A 152 -5.79 -2.46 19.06
C GLU A 152 -6.91 -2.38 18.02
N ALA A 153 -7.80 -1.38 18.14
CA ALA A 153 -8.89 -1.16 17.19
C ALA A 153 -8.38 -0.96 15.75
N CYS A 154 -7.29 -0.21 15.60
CA CYS A 154 -6.62 -0.03 14.31
C CYS A 154 -6.12 -1.34 13.71
N HIS A 155 -5.54 -2.24 14.52
CA HIS A 155 -5.08 -3.55 14.03
C HIS A 155 -6.27 -4.47 13.70
N VAL A 156 -7.34 -4.46 14.51
CA VAL A 156 -8.57 -5.20 14.22
C VAL A 156 -9.17 -4.77 12.88
N GLN A 157 -9.26 -3.47 12.62
CA GLN A 157 -9.78 -2.94 11.36
C GLN A 157 -9.04 -3.48 10.13
N VAL A 158 -7.70 -3.61 10.21
CA VAL A 158 -6.91 -4.18 9.12
C VAL A 158 -7.18 -5.68 8.95
N GLY A 159 -7.34 -6.41 10.05
CA GLY A 159 -7.70 -7.84 10.00
C GLY A 159 -9.09 -8.06 9.40
N GLU A 160 -10.08 -7.26 9.78
CA GLU A 160 -11.43 -7.28 9.18
C GLU A 160 -11.39 -6.95 7.69
N ALA A 161 -10.56 -5.99 7.28
CA ALA A 161 -10.36 -5.69 5.87
C ALA A 161 -9.76 -6.89 5.11
N ALA A 162 -8.77 -7.59 5.69
CA ALA A 162 -8.19 -8.79 5.11
C ALA A 162 -9.23 -9.93 4.96
N LYS A 163 -10.09 -10.11 5.96
CA LYS A 163 -11.21 -11.05 5.92
C LYS A 163 -12.19 -10.72 4.80
N ALA A 164 -12.64 -9.47 4.75
CA ALA A 164 -13.60 -9.01 3.74
C ALA A 164 -13.05 -9.11 2.32
N ALA A 165 -11.74 -8.93 2.15
CA ALA A 165 -11.05 -9.06 0.87
C ALA A 165 -10.77 -10.51 0.45
N GLY A 166 -11.05 -11.50 1.31
CA GLY A 166 -10.84 -12.92 1.02
C GLY A 166 -9.37 -13.29 0.90
N ILE A 167 -8.50 -12.68 1.72
CA ILE A 167 -7.10 -13.09 1.85
C ILE A 167 -7.04 -14.53 2.38
N ASP A 168 -6.18 -15.38 1.82
CA ASP A 168 -6.17 -16.80 2.12
C ASP A 168 -5.42 -17.13 3.43
N CYS A 169 -4.40 -16.34 3.77
CA CYS A 169 -3.63 -16.51 5.00
C CYS A 169 -3.03 -15.19 5.51
N VAL A 170 -3.03 -14.99 6.83
CA VAL A 170 -2.40 -13.84 7.47
C VAL A 170 -1.36 -14.31 8.50
N LEU A 171 -0.07 -14.12 8.21
CA LEU A 171 0.99 -14.40 9.19
C LEU A 171 1.39 -13.11 9.89
N SER A 172 1.36 -13.07 11.22
CA SER A 172 1.71 -11.87 11.99
C SER A 172 2.82 -12.10 13.00
N VAL A 173 3.64 -11.08 13.25
CA VAL A 173 4.71 -11.10 14.26
C VAL A 173 4.83 -9.74 14.94
N GLY A 174 4.87 -9.73 16.27
CA GLY A 174 4.94 -8.50 17.05
C GLY A 174 4.01 -8.54 18.27
N LYS A 175 3.89 -7.43 18.98
CA LYS A 175 3.09 -7.38 20.22
C LYS A 175 1.62 -7.09 19.95
N GLN A 176 1.30 -6.37 18.87
CA GLN A 176 -0.04 -5.86 18.59
C GLN A 176 -0.64 -6.51 17.33
N SER A 177 0.21 -6.95 16.40
CA SER A 177 -0.19 -7.50 15.10
C SER A 177 -0.96 -8.82 15.18
N HIS A 178 -0.97 -9.52 16.33
CA HIS A 178 -1.85 -10.67 16.56
C HIS A 178 -3.32 -10.32 16.32
N ALA A 179 -3.74 -9.07 16.61
CA ALA A 179 -5.11 -8.62 16.39
C ALA A 179 -5.49 -8.64 14.89
N ILE A 180 -4.53 -8.38 13.99
CA ILE A 180 -4.76 -8.48 12.53
C ILE A 180 -5.02 -9.94 12.15
N SER A 181 -4.13 -10.86 12.53
CA SER A 181 -4.26 -12.28 12.21
C SER A 181 -5.54 -12.88 12.80
N THR A 182 -5.88 -12.54 14.05
CA THR A 182 -7.11 -13.02 14.69
C THR A 182 -8.36 -12.51 13.99
N ALA A 183 -8.46 -11.19 13.74
CA ALA A 183 -9.65 -10.59 13.11
C ALA A 183 -9.82 -11.03 11.65
N SER A 184 -8.73 -11.42 10.97
CA SER A 184 -8.80 -11.98 9.61
C SER A 184 -9.56 -13.31 9.54
N GLY A 185 -9.60 -14.08 10.64
CA GLY A 185 -10.19 -15.42 10.69
C GLY A 185 -9.38 -16.53 10.00
N VAL A 186 -8.24 -16.19 9.39
CA VAL A 186 -7.36 -17.13 8.64
C VAL A 186 -5.88 -16.96 9.02
N GLY A 187 -5.63 -16.36 10.19
CA GLY A 187 -4.29 -15.93 10.56
C GLY A 187 -3.57 -16.82 11.58
N GLU A 188 -2.24 -16.80 11.51
CA GLU A 188 -1.32 -17.42 12.45
C GLU A 188 -0.41 -16.33 13.05
N HIS A 189 -0.24 -16.31 14.37
CA HIS A 189 0.62 -15.34 15.06
C HIS A 189 1.89 -16.00 15.60
N PHE A 190 3.03 -15.32 15.48
CA PHE A 190 4.35 -15.82 15.84
C PHE A 190 5.04 -14.94 16.88
N SER A 191 5.78 -15.57 17.79
CA SER A 191 6.60 -14.90 18.81
C SER A 191 7.82 -14.19 18.22
N ASP A 192 8.31 -14.65 17.08
CA ASP A 192 9.52 -14.15 16.44
C ASP A 192 9.49 -14.38 14.92
N LYS A 193 10.32 -13.61 14.21
CA LYS A 193 10.39 -13.64 12.75
C LYS A 193 10.94 -14.97 12.22
N THR A 194 11.78 -15.66 12.98
CA THR A 194 12.38 -16.93 12.54
C THR A 194 11.32 -18.01 12.37
N ALA A 195 10.43 -18.15 13.35
CA ALA A 195 9.30 -19.07 13.27
C ALA A 195 8.33 -18.69 12.13
N LEU A 196 8.03 -17.40 11.98
CA LEU A 196 7.21 -16.90 10.87
C LEU A 196 7.84 -17.25 9.51
N ILE A 197 9.13 -17.00 9.34
CA ILE A 197 9.87 -17.27 8.10
C ILE A 197 9.83 -18.76 7.78
N ALA A 198 9.99 -19.63 8.77
CA ALA A 198 9.90 -21.08 8.58
C ALA A 198 8.51 -21.52 8.08
N ARG A 199 7.44 -20.98 8.68
CA ARG A 199 6.07 -21.24 8.20
C ARG A 199 5.86 -20.72 6.78
N LEU A 200 6.30 -19.49 6.51
CA LEU A 200 6.16 -18.86 5.21
C LEU A 200 6.90 -19.63 4.11
N LYS A 201 8.10 -20.15 4.39
CA LYS A 201 8.85 -21.03 3.47
C LYS A 201 8.09 -22.33 3.17
N SER A 202 7.40 -22.89 4.17
CA SER A 202 6.57 -24.08 3.97
C SER A 202 5.38 -23.77 3.04
N LEU A 203 4.68 -22.64 3.26
CA LEU A 203 3.60 -22.19 2.38
C LEU A 203 4.07 -21.96 0.93
N ILE A 204 5.25 -21.37 0.75
CA ILE A 204 5.85 -21.19 -0.59
C ILE A 204 6.09 -22.53 -1.29
N ALA A 205 6.52 -23.57 -0.55
CA ALA A 205 6.73 -24.91 -1.10
C ALA A 205 5.41 -25.66 -1.36
N GLU A 206 4.38 -25.42 -0.55
CA GLU A 206 3.05 -26.04 -0.66
C GLU A 206 2.24 -25.47 -1.84
N GLN A 207 2.47 -24.20 -2.21
CA GLN A 207 1.64 -23.48 -3.18
C GLN A 207 2.38 -23.19 -4.49
N GLN A 208 1.87 -23.76 -5.59
CA GLN A 208 2.44 -23.56 -6.94
C GLN A 208 2.26 -22.13 -7.46
N VAL A 209 1.17 -21.45 -7.10
CA VAL A 209 0.90 -20.04 -7.45
C VAL A 209 0.60 -19.30 -6.15
N ILE A 210 1.50 -18.39 -5.75
CA ILE A 210 1.42 -17.69 -4.46
C ILE A 210 1.85 -16.23 -4.62
N THR A 211 1.09 -15.33 -4.01
CA THR A 211 1.48 -13.92 -3.85
C THR A 211 1.58 -13.57 -2.38
N ILE A 212 2.73 -13.03 -1.98
CA ILE A 212 3.05 -12.67 -0.61
C ILE A 212 3.18 -11.15 -0.53
N LEU A 213 2.61 -10.52 0.48
CA LEU A 213 2.86 -9.11 0.79
C LEU A 213 3.42 -8.97 2.19
N VAL A 214 4.61 -8.38 2.33
CA VAL A 214 5.27 -8.15 3.62
C VAL A 214 5.17 -6.67 4.00
N LYS A 215 4.60 -6.38 5.17
CA LYS A 215 4.39 -5.00 5.62
C LYS A 215 4.49 -4.84 7.14
N GLY A 216 5.05 -3.73 7.60
CA GLY A 216 5.10 -3.39 9.02
C GLY A 216 5.60 -1.98 9.24
N SER A 217 5.51 -1.48 10.47
CA SER A 217 6.15 -0.21 10.82
C SER A 217 7.66 -0.28 10.66
N ARG A 218 8.31 0.88 10.57
CA ARG A 218 9.78 0.94 10.49
C ARG A 218 10.47 0.23 11.64
N SER A 219 9.91 0.32 12.85
CA SER A 219 10.42 -0.34 14.06
C SER A 219 10.17 -1.85 14.08
N ALA A 220 9.16 -2.35 13.36
CA ALA A 220 8.94 -3.79 13.19
C ALA A 220 10.02 -4.46 12.32
N ALA A 221 10.74 -3.69 11.50
CA ALA A 221 11.85 -4.14 10.66
C ALA A 221 11.50 -5.35 9.77
N MET A 222 10.36 -5.31 9.08
CA MET A 222 9.86 -6.43 8.27
C MET A 222 10.69 -6.69 7.01
N GLU A 223 11.63 -5.81 6.66
CA GLU A 223 12.64 -6.04 5.62
C GLU A 223 13.50 -7.28 5.90
N GLU A 224 13.64 -7.68 7.17
CA GLU A 224 14.37 -8.89 7.56
C GLU A 224 13.68 -10.15 7.01
N VAL A 225 12.35 -10.18 7.02
CA VAL A 225 11.57 -11.27 6.42
C VAL A 225 11.77 -11.29 4.92
N VAL A 226 11.74 -10.12 4.27
CA VAL A 226 11.98 -9.99 2.81
C VAL A 226 13.35 -10.54 2.43
N ARG A 227 14.41 -10.12 3.12
CA ARG A 227 15.78 -10.59 2.86
C ARG A 227 15.92 -12.10 3.02
N ALA A 228 15.35 -12.66 4.08
CA ALA A 228 15.42 -14.10 4.36
C ALA A 228 14.74 -15.00 3.31
N LEU A 229 13.82 -14.44 2.51
CA LEU A 229 13.19 -15.11 1.38
C LEU A 229 14.01 -14.97 0.09
N GLN A 230 14.75 -13.87 -0.07
CA GLN A 230 15.60 -13.63 -1.24
C GLN A 230 16.87 -14.48 -1.23
N GLU A 231 17.50 -14.68 -0.06
CA GLU A 231 18.77 -15.39 0.08
C GLU A 231 18.69 -16.89 -0.31
N ASN A 232 17.49 -17.47 -0.36
CA ASN A 232 17.28 -18.88 -0.73
C ASN A 232 16.91 -19.09 -2.21
N GLY A 233 16.81 -18.02 -3.02
CA GLY A 233 16.43 -18.08 -4.43
C GLY A 233 17.54 -18.56 -5.40
N THR A 234 18.67 -19.03 -4.89
CA THR A 234 19.79 -19.52 -5.69
C THR A 234 20.20 -20.93 -5.26
N CYS A 235 19.75 -21.92 -6.02
CA CYS A 235 20.48 -23.13 -6.41
C CYS A 235 19.96 -23.57 -7.78
#